data_AF-A0A7J8LVJ4-F1
#
_entry.id   AF-A0A7J8LVJ4-F1
#
_cell.length_a   1.000
_cell.length_b   1.000
_cell.length_c   1.000
_cell.angle_alpha   90.00
_cell.angle_beta   90.00
_cell.angle_gamma   90.00
#
_symmetry.space_group_name_H-M   'P 1'
#
loop_
_entity.id
_entity.type
_entity.pdbx_description
1 polymer ?
#
loop_
_entity_poly.entity_id
_entity_poly.type
_entity_poly.pdbx_seq_one_letter_code
_entity_poly.pdbx_strand_id
1 'polypeptide(L)' 'MDMERVLKGTPWTFNNHLLLLHKLQVTKDPLIVPLICTPFWVQIHDIPAGYFSERLAIQLGNFIGTHMEYDGSNLGKEN' A
#
# COMPACT_ATOMS: atom_id res chain seq x y z
N MET A 1 10.27 14.04 -10.77
CA MET A 1 8.82 14.34 -10.84
C MET A 1 8.05 13.14 -11.37
N ASP A 2 8.39 12.60 -12.55
CA ASP A 2 7.62 11.50 -13.15
C ASP A 2 7.76 10.14 -12.43
N MET A 3 8.97 9.74 -12.07
CA MET A 3 9.20 8.46 -11.39
C MET A 3 8.46 8.37 -10.04
N GLU A 4 8.48 9.45 -9.26
CA GLU A 4 7.81 9.47 -7.95
C GLU A 4 6.29 9.36 -8.11
N ARG A 5 5.72 10.03 -9.11
CA ARG A 5 4.30 9.89 -9.46
C ARG A 5 3.95 8.45 -9.85
N VAL A 6 4.80 7.79 -10.64
CA VAL A 6 4.61 6.38 -11.03
C VAL A 6 4.66 5.48 -9.80
N LEU A 7 5.63 5.65 -8.90
CA LEU A 7 5.75 4.82 -7.70
C LEU A 7 4.56 5.03 -6.75
N LYS A 8 4.12 6.28 -6.53
CA LYS A 8 2.97 6.60 -5.69
C LYS A 8 1.63 6.11 -6.25
N GLY A 9 1.52 5.93 -7.56
CA GLY A 9 0.31 5.43 -8.22
C GLY A 9 0.19 3.90 -8.26
N THR A 10 1.11 3.16 -7.63
CA THR A 10 0.99 1.71 -7.50
C THR A 10 -0.23 1.31 -6.64
N PRO A 11 -0.87 0.16 -6.89
CA PRO A 11 -0.52 -0.87 -7.87
C PRO A 11 -0.94 -0.49 -9.30
N TRP A 12 -0.13 -0.91 -10.30
CA TRP A 12 -0.45 -0.71 -11.72
C TRP A 12 -0.89 -2.02 -12.37
N THR A 13 -1.78 -1.93 -13.36
CA THR A 13 -2.15 -3.07 -14.20
C THR A 13 -1.94 -2.75 -15.67
N PHE A 14 -1.58 -3.76 -16.46
CA PHE A 14 -1.51 -3.69 -17.91
C PHE A 14 -2.09 -4.97 -18.49
N ASN A 15 -3.07 -4.86 -19.39
CA ASN A 15 -3.80 -6.02 -19.93
C ASN A 15 -4.33 -6.97 -18.86
N ASN A 16 -4.91 -6.43 -17.77
CA ASN A 16 -5.40 -7.18 -16.60
C ASN A 16 -4.32 -7.99 -15.84
N HIS A 17 -3.04 -7.73 -16.10
CA HIS A 17 -1.93 -8.29 -15.34
C HIS A 17 -1.34 -7.24 -14.38
N LEU A 18 -1.07 -7.65 -13.15
CA LEU A 18 -0.43 -6.81 -12.13
C LEU A 18 1.03 -6.55 -12.49
N LEU A 19 1.44 -5.28 -12.47
CA LEU A 19 2.82 -4.88 -12.68
C LEU A 19 3.50 -4.63 -11.34
N LEU A 20 4.58 -5.38 -11.08
CA LEU A 20 5.43 -5.18 -9.91
C LEU A 20 6.57 -4.24 -10.29
N LEU A 21 6.69 -3.12 -9.57
CA LEU A 21 7.70 -2.10 -9.81
C LEU A 21 8.67 -2.03 -8.64
N HIS A 22 9.97 -1.96 -8.93
CA HIS A 22 11.01 -1.72 -7.94
C HIS A 22 11.95 -0.62 -8.40
N LYS A 23 12.17 0.39 -7.55
CA LYS A 23 13.17 1.42 -7.81
C LYS A 23 14.55 0.86 -7.55
N LEU A 24 15.30 0.57 -8.62
CA LEU A 24 16.66 0.08 -8.51
C LEU A 24 17.59 1.15 -7.92
N GLN A 25 18.43 0.74 -6.97
CA GLN A 25 19.53 1.56 -6.44
C GLN A 25 20.80 1.26 -7.24
N VAL A 26 21.65 2.28 -7.46
CA VAL A 26 22.87 2.16 -8.30
C VAL A 26 23.78 1.00 -7.89
N THR A 27 23.78 0.64 -6.61
CA THR A 27 24.64 -0.41 -6.04
C THR A 27 23.99 -1.80 -6.03
N LYS A 28 22.74 -1.94 -6.48
CA LYS A 28 22.02 -3.22 -6.46
C LYS A 28 22.04 -3.88 -7.83
N ASP A 29 22.36 -5.17 -7.84
CA ASP A 29 22.21 -6.00 -9.03
C ASP A 29 20.71 -6.21 -9.32
N PRO A 30 20.21 -5.82 -10.50
CA PRO A 30 18.81 -6.02 -10.88
C PRO A 30 18.36 -7.49 -10.83
N LEU A 31 19.26 -8.45 -11.06
CA LEU A 31 18.92 -9.87 -11.15
C LEU A 31 18.59 -10.51 -9.80
N ILE A 32 19.01 -9.88 -8.69
CA ILE A 32 18.76 -10.37 -7.33
C ILE A 32 17.64 -9.62 -6.63
N VAL A 33 17.00 -8.64 -7.28
CA VAL A 33 15.89 -7.89 -6.69
C VAL A 33 14.62 -8.75 -6.71
N PRO A 34 14.05 -9.10 -5.55
CA PRO A 34 12.84 -9.91 -5.50
C PRO A 34 11.61 -9.07 -5.88
N LEU A 35 11.05 -9.32 -7.06
CA LEU A 35 9.80 -8.73 -7.55
C LEU A 35 8.63 -9.64 -7.18
N ILE A 36 8.28 -9.70 -5.89
CA ILE A 36 7.23 -10.59 -5.36
C ILE A 36 6.15 -9.88 -4.54
N CYS A 37 6.33 -8.58 -4.24
CA CYS A 37 5.38 -7.78 -3.46
C CYS A 37 5.09 -6.45 -4.17
N THR A 38 3.90 -5.89 -3.95
CA THR A 38 3.53 -4.52 -4.34
C THR A 38 2.59 -3.93 -3.28
N PRO A 39 2.63 -2.60 -3.03
CA PRO A 39 1.70 -1.95 -2.13
C PRO A 39 0.26 -2.02 -2.66
N PHE A 40 -0.69 -2.13 -1.73
CA PHE A 40 -2.12 -2.03 -1.98
C PHE A 40 -2.77 -1.18 -0.90
N TRP A 41 -3.79 -0.41 -1.27
CA TRP A 41 -4.77 0.09 -0.32
C TRP A 41 -5.72 -1.04 0.05
N VAL A 42 -5.87 -1.28 1.34
CA VAL A 42 -6.79 -2.29 1.87
C VAL A 42 -7.84 -1.57 2.70
N GLN A 43 -9.10 -1.72 2.31
CA GLN A 43 -10.23 -1.22 3.08
C GLN A 43 -10.69 -2.31 4.06
N ILE A 44 -10.76 -1.95 5.34
CA ILE A 44 -11.24 -2.84 6.40
C ILE A 44 -12.71 -2.51 6.67
N HIS A 45 -13.55 -3.53 6.57
CA HIS A 45 -14.99 -3.42 6.80
C HIS A 45 -15.38 -3.93 8.20
N ASP A 46 -16.58 -3.58 8.64
CA ASP A 46 -17.23 -4.10 9.85
C ASP A 46 -16.47 -3.84 11.17
N ILE A 47 -15.68 -2.76 11.22
CA ILE A 47 -15.07 -2.29 12.47
C ILE A 47 -16.12 -1.50 13.26
N PRO A 48 -16.38 -1.85 14.54
CA PRO A 48 -17.37 -1.14 15.33
C PRO A 48 -17.04 0.35 15.49
N ALA A 49 -18.07 1.20 15.52
CA ALA A 49 -17.91 2.63 15.71
C ALA A 49 -17.11 2.93 16.99
N GLY A 50 -16.17 3.89 16.89
CA GLY A 50 -15.26 4.26 17.99
C GLY A 50 -13.99 3.40 18.10
N TYR A 51 -13.85 2.31 17.34
CA TYR A 51 -12.62 1.50 17.31
C TYR A 51 -11.67 1.89 16.16
N PHE A 52 -12.10 2.77 15.25
CA PHE A 52 -11.25 3.28 14.19
C PHE A 52 -10.15 4.19 14.76
N SER A 53 -8.94 3.66 14.81
CA SER A 53 -7.74 4.41 15.20
C SER A 53 -6.58 4.03 14.29
N GLU A 54 -5.65 4.96 14.08
CA GLU A 54 -4.42 4.68 13.34
C GLU A 54 -3.67 3.48 13.93
N ARG A 55 -3.66 3.36 15.27
CA ARG A 55 -3.05 2.21 15.95
C ARG A 55 -3.68 0.88 15.54
N LEU A 56 -5.01 0.80 15.48
CA LEU A 56 -5.70 -0.41 15.04
C LEU A 56 -5.41 -0.69 13.55
N ALA A 57 -5.39 0.35 12.71
CA ALA A 57 -5.07 0.21 11.29
C ALA A 57 -3.63 -0.31 11.06
N ILE A 58 -2.66 0.18 11.83
CA ILE A 58 -1.28 -0.34 11.80
C ILE A 58 -1.24 -1.80 12.23
N GLN A 59 -1.95 -2.17 13.31
CA GLN A 59 -1.98 -3.55 13.80
C GLN A 59 -2.59 -4.51 12.77
N LEU A 60 -3.72 -4.14 12.17
CA LEU A 60 -4.39 -4.95 11.15
C LEU A 60 -3.58 -4.98 9.83
N GLY A 61 -3.01 -3.86 9.42
CA GLY A 61 -2.14 -3.79 8.24
C GLY A 61 -0.90 -4.67 8.38
N ASN A 62 -0.28 -4.69 9.56
CA ASN A 62 0.85 -5.59 9.86
C ASN A 62 0.43 -7.06 10.06
N PHE A 63 -0.84 -7.31 10.36
CA PHE A 63 -1.37 -8.67 10.39
C PHE A 63 -1.56 -9.24 8.98
N ILE A 64 -2.04 -8.41 8.04
CA ILE A 64 -2.23 -8.79 6.62
C ILE A 64 -0.90 -8.84 5.87
N GLY A 65 0.03 -7.93 6.17
CA GLY A 65 1.32 -7.83 5.49
C GLY A 65 2.24 -6.84 6.19
N THR A 66 2.79 -5.88 5.45
CA THR A 66 3.57 -4.77 6.02
C THR A 66 2.78 -3.49 5.86
N HIS A 67 2.38 -2.87 6.98
CA HIS A 67 1.73 -1.56 6.95
C HIS A 67 2.66 -0.51 6.34
N MET A 68 2.13 0.32 5.45
CA MET A 68 2.87 1.42 4.82
C MET A 68 2.27 2.78 5.16
N GLU A 69 0.96 2.93 5.02
CA GLU A 69 0.26 4.19 5.19
C GLU A 69 -1.16 3.97 5.69
N TYR A 70 -1.67 4.96 6.43
CA TYR A 70 -3.05 5.02 6.91
C TYR A 70 -3.76 6.23 6.32
N ASP A 71 -4.90 6.02 5.67
CA ASP A 71 -5.79 7.10 5.21
C ASP A 71 -6.97 7.29 6.17
N GLY A 72 -6.92 8.36 6.95
CA GLY A 72 -7.98 8.74 7.90
C GLY A 72 -9.05 9.68 7.34
N SER A 73 -9.02 10.02 6.04
CA SER A 73 -9.87 11.07 5.44
C SER A 73 -11.38 10.78 5.51
N ASN A 74 -11.77 9.54 5.81
CA ASN A 74 -13.17 9.11 5.89
C ASN A 74 -13.73 9.01 7.32
N LEU A 75 -12.91 9.20 8.37
CA LEU A 75 -13.30 9.03 9.79
C LEU A 75 -14.32 10.07 10.31
N GLY A 76 -14.62 11.11 9.53
CA GLY A 76 -15.53 12.20 9.90
C GLY A 76 -16.68 12.41 8.93
N LYS A 77 -16.98 11.43 8.06
CA LYS A 77 -18.06 11.52 7.05
C LYS A 77 -19.25 10.59 7.36
N GLU A 78 -19.44 10.26 8.62
CA GLU A 78 -20.66 9.57 9.07
C GLU A 78 -21.72 10.63 9.42
N ASN A 79 -22.82 10.62 8.66
CA ASN A 79 -24.06 11.34 8.96
C ASN A 79 -24.83 10.61 10.06
#